data_AF-A0AAN4Z6M7-F1
#
_entry.id   AF-A0AAN4Z6M7-F1
#
_cell.length_a   1.000
_cell.length_b   1.000
_cell.length_c   1.000
_cell.angle_alpha   90.00
_cell.angle_beta   90.00
_cell.angle_gamma   90.00
#
_symmetry.space_group_name_H-M   'P 1'
#
loop_
_entity.id
_entity.type
_entity.pdbx_description
1 polymer ?
#
loop_
_entity_poly.entity_id
_entity_poly.type
_entity_poly.pdbx_seq_one_letter_code
_entity_poly.pdbx_strand_id
1 'polypeptide(L)'
;LIVIIITSDVMMYVTLPLHCRLLYVLQRANKKVQLDGSFHTLMIHTTVVNLIFSLVFCFIQAPAATGVFFDFYESIGNTISHLEMIKIWSRVTYLCFAMWLMTIGISIPLMLPDSTASFTTLSLFDIPAIQYTFQGNYYQLYAVIGSFFAAVIELFTIFFCIAMIAKFNNFKKITKTNASDVRKMTKGVVRTTVAAVLTSMGSWIIVVFFVLVFSYAYSTGKALFDSLKFSAIFGAINNVLTPWVLLFSFPNVSETLLKKK
;
A
#
# COMPACT_ATOMS: atom_id res chain seq x y z
N LEU A 1 11.39 18.10 -6.33
CA LEU A 1 10.06 17.73 -5.82
C LEU A 1 9.11 17.30 -6.94
N ILE A 2 8.83 18.18 -7.92
CA ILE A 2 7.96 17.86 -9.07
C ILE A 2 8.41 16.58 -9.80
N VAL A 3 9.70 16.42 -10.08
CA VAL A 3 10.24 15.20 -10.71
C VAL A 3 9.93 13.93 -9.92
N ILE A 4 10.00 13.98 -8.58
CA ILE A 4 9.72 12.82 -7.72
C ILE A 4 8.23 12.46 -7.82
N ILE A 5 7.35 13.46 -7.83
CA ILE A 5 5.90 13.27 -7.94
C ILE A 5 5.55 12.65 -9.29
N ILE A 6 6.05 13.22 -10.40
CA ILE A 6 5.84 12.68 -11.74
C ILE A 6 6.36 11.24 -11.83
N THR A 7 7.55 10.97 -11.26
CA THR A 7 8.12 9.61 -11.24
C THR A 7 7.22 8.65 -10.46
N SER A 8 6.70 9.07 -9.30
CA SER A 8 5.78 8.30 -8.46
C SER A 8 4.49 7.94 -9.20
N ASP A 9 3.89 8.91 -9.89
CA ASP A 9 2.69 8.74 -10.69
C ASP A 9 2.93 7.75 -11.84
N VAL A 10 3.99 7.97 -12.62
CA VAL A 10 4.38 7.09 -13.74
C VAL A 10 4.61 5.66 -13.24
N MET A 11 5.29 5.48 -12.10
CA MET A 11 5.50 4.17 -11.50
C MET A 11 4.18 3.49 -11.15
N MET A 12 3.18 4.23 -10.65
CA MET A 12 1.85 3.67 -10.36
C MET A 12 1.13 3.22 -11.64
N TYR A 13 1.11 4.06 -12.67
CA TYR A 13 0.49 3.71 -13.96
C TYR A 13 1.15 2.49 -14.62
N VAL A 14 2.47 2.37 -14.55
CA VAL A 14 3.21 1.21 -15.06
C VAL A 14 2.93 -0.04 -14.24
N THR A 15 2.69 0.11 -12.93
CA THR A 15 2.48 -1.01 -12.01
C THR A 15 1.02 -1.49 -11.98
N LEU A 16 0.06 -0.65 -12.35
CA LEU A 16 -1.35 -1.02 -12.44
C LEU A 16 -1.63 -2.28 -13.29
N PRO A 17 -1.16 -2.42 -14.55
CA PRO A 17 -1.35 -3.64 -15.33
C PRO A 17 -0.67 -4.86 -14.69
N LEU A 18 0.42 -4.64 -13.96
CA LEU A 18 1.10 -5.69 -13.22
C LEU A 18 0.24 -6.20 -12.05
N HIS A 19 -0.44 -5.32 -11.29
CA HIS A 19 -1.39 -5.73 -10.25
C HIS A 19 -2.51 -6.60 -10.81
N CYS A 20 -3.12 -6.20 -11.93
CA CYS A 20 -4.18 -6.96 -12.59
C CYS A 20 -3.69 -8.36 -12.99
N ARG A 21 -2.51 -8.42 -13.64
CA ARG A 21 -1.94 -9.69 -14.11
C ARG A 21 -1.48 -10.58 -12.96
N LEU A 22 -0.91 -10.01 -11.91
CA LEU A 22 -0.49 -10.73 -10.71
C LEU A 22 -1.69 -11.35 -10.00
N LEU A 23 -2.78 -10.59 -9.81
CA LEU A 23 -4.00 -11.10 -9.20
C LEU A 23 -4.57 -12.28 -10.00
N TYR A 24 -4.62 -12.13 -11.33
CA TYR A 24 -5.03 -13.19 -12.23
C TYR A 24 -4.17 -14.46 -12.10
N VAL A 25 -2.84 -14.30 -12.06
CA VAL A 25 -1.91 -15.43 -11.89
C VAL A 25 -2.12 -16.09 -10.53
N LEU A 26 -2.20 -15.33 -9.44
CA LEU A 26 -2.41 -15.87 -8.11
C LEU A 26 -3.75 -16.61 -7.99
N GLN A 27 -4.82 -16.10 -8.58
CA GLN A 27 -6.12 -16.79 -8.56
C GLN A 27 -6.14 -18.08 -9.40
N ARG A 28 -5.52 -18.07 -10.58
CA ARG A 28 -5.63 -19.16 -11.55
C ARG A 28 -4.55 -20.24 -11.39
N ALA A 29 -3.39 -19.88 -10.87
CA ALA A 29 -2.23 -20.75 -10.79
C ALA A 29 -2.11 -21.52 -9.47
N ASN A 30 -3.21 -21.71 -8.73
CA ASN A 30 -3.24 -22.49 -7.48
C ASN A 30 -2.65 -23.92 -7.62
N LYS A 31 -2.52 -24.46 -8.84
CA LYS A 31 -1.83 -25.73 -9.13
C LYS A 31 -0.38 -25.63 -9.63
N LYS A 32 0.08 -24.45 -10.07
CA LYS A 32 1.42 -24.23 -10.68
C LYS A 32 2.33 -23.33 -9.86
N VAL A 33 1.75 -22.38 -9.12
CA VAL A 33 2.49 -21.49 -8.21
C VAL A 33 2.64 -22.24 -6.89
N GLN A 34 3.82 -22.83 -6.69
CA GLN A 34 4.20 -23.51 -5.44
C GLN A 34 4.48 -22.48 -4.33
N LEU A 35 3.43 -21.82 -3.83
CA LEU A 35 3.49 -21.02 -2.61
C LEU A 35 2.82 -21.80 -1.47
N ASP A 36 3.27 -21.55 -0.25
CA ASP A 36 2.54 -22.01 0.94
C ASP A 36 1.10 -21.45 0.93
N GLY A 37 0.10 -22.26 1.28
CA GLY A 37 -1.31 -21.87 1.16
C GLY A 37 -1.68 -20.62 1.96
N SER A 38 -1.07 -20.43 3.13
CA SER A 38 -1.30 -19.24 3.97
C SER A 38 -0.66 -18.00 3.35
N PHE A 39 0.58 -18.14 2.85
CA PHE A 39 1.28 -17.07 2.15
C PHE A 39 0.58 -16.69 0.85
N HIS A 40 0.11 -17.67 0.06
CA HIS A 40 -0.66 -17.45 -1.16
C HIS A 40 -1.92 -16.63 -0.88
N THR A 41 -2.68 -17.02 0.14
CA THR A 41 -3.91 -16.31 0.55
C THR A 41 -3.60 -14.87 0.92
N LEU A 42 -2.57 -14.66 1.76
CA LEU A 42 -2.11 -13.32 2.12
C LEU A 42 -1.74 -12.50 0.87
N MET A 43 -0.99 -13.09 -0.07
CA MET A 43 -0.59 -12.39 -1.29
C MET A 43 -1.77 -12.01 -2.18
N ILE A 44 -2.82 -12.82 -2.26
CA ILE A 44 -4.05 -12.44 -2.98
C ILE A 44 -4.67 -11.21 -2.33
N HIS A 45 -4.85 -11.21 -1.01
CA HIS A 45 -5.46 -10.07 -0.30
C HIS A 45 -4.62 -8.80 -0.44
N THR A 46 -3.30 -8.88 -0.24
CA THR A 46 -2.41 -7.73 -0.44
C THR A 46 -2.48 -7.23 -1.89
N THR A 47 -2.50 -8.13 -2.88
CA THR A 47 -2.61 -7.73 -4.29
C THR A 47 -3.96 -7.06 -4.58
N VAL A 48 -5.06 -7.53 -3.99
CA VAL A 48 -6.38 -6.91 -4.12
C VAL A 48 -6.37 -5.50 -3.51
N VAL A 49 -5.84 -5.34 -2.28
CA VAL A 49 -5.73 -4.03 -1.63
C VAL A 49 -4.92 -3.06 -2.48
N ASN A 50 -3.74 -3.46 -2.95
CA ASN A 50 -2.89 -2.60 -3.77
C ASN A 50 -3.53 -2.30 -5.14
N LEU A 51 -4.27 -3.25 -5.73
CA LEU A 51 -5.00 -3.01 -6.98
C LEU A 51 -6.10 -1.98 -6.77
N ILE A 52 -6.91 -2.11 -5.73
CA ILE A 52 -7.97 -1.15 -5.43
C ILE A 52 -7.37 0.22 -5.10
N PHE A 53 -6.24 0.27 -4.39
CA PHE A 53 -5.49 1.52 -4.20
C PHE A 53 -5.07 2.12 -5.54
N SER A 54 -4.42 1.35 -6.39
CA SER A 54 -3.89 1.80 -7.68
C SER A 54 -5.00 2.29 -8.61
N LEU A 55 -6.16 1.64 -8.62
CA LEU A 55 -7.33 2.07 -9.38
C LEU A 55 -7.82 3.44 -8.91
N VAL A 56 -8.01 3.63 -7.60
CA VAL A 56 -8.45 4.92 -7.07
C VAL A 56 -7.39 6.01 -7.30
N PHE A 57 -6.11 5.68 -7.11
CA PHE A 57 -5.05 6.63 -7.38
C PHE A 57 -5.04 7.08 -8.84
N CYS A 58 -5.01 6.14 -9.79
CA CYS A 58 -4.90 6.45 -11.21
C CYS A 58 -6.17 7.07 -11.81
N PHE A 59 -7.35 6.68 -11.34
CA PHE A 59 -8.62 7.11 -11.95
C PHE A 59 -9.36 8.18 -11.16
N ILE A 60 -8.90 8.55 -9.98
CA ILE A 60 -9.57 9.55 -9.15
C ILE A 60 -8.56 10.55 -8.61
N GLN A 61 -7.63 10.12 -7.75
CA GLN A 61 -6.77 11.04 -7.01
C GLN A 61 -5.79 11.79 -7.91
N ALA A 62 -5.04 11.08 -8.76
CA ALA A 62 -4.03 11.70 -9.61
C ALA A 62 -4.65 12.64 -10.66
N PRO A 63 -5.72 12.25 -11.40
CA PRO A 63 -6.37 13.17 -12.33
C PRO A 63 -7.00 14.40 -11.63
N ALA A 64 -7.70 14.20 -10.50
CA ALA A 64 -8.31 15.30 -9.75
C ALA A 64 -7.26 16.27 -9.19
N ALA A 65 -6.13 15.76 -8.68
CA ALA A 65 -5.05 16.56 -8.12
C ALA A 65 -4.21 17.29 -9.19
N THR A 66 -4.15 16.74 -10.41
CA THR A 66 -3.45 17.36 -11.55
C THR A 66 -4.34 18.33 -12.35
N GLY A 67 -5.65 18.36 -12.08
CA GLY A 67 -6.62 19.18 -12.80
C GLY A 67 -7.10 18.55 -14.12
N VAL A 68 -6.75 17.30 -14.38
CA VAL A 68 -7.21 16.56 -15.56
C VAL A 68 -8.68 16.21 -15.39
N PHE A 69 -9.53 16.62 -16.34
CA PHE A 69 -11.00 16.53 -16.25
C PHE A 69 -11.59 17.27 -15.05
N PHE A 70 -11.10 18.48 -14.75
CA PHE A 70 -11.57 19.31 -13.64
C PHE A 70 -13.10 19.37 -13.53
N ASP A 71 -13.81 19.78 -14.58
CA ASP A 71 -15.27 19.91 -14.57
C ASP A 71 -16.00 18.60 -14.22
N PHE A 72 -15.45 17.45 -14.65
CA PHE A 72 -15.98 16.14 -14.31
C PHE A 72 -15.85 15.87 -12.82
N TYR A 73 -14.63 15.99 -12.26
CA TYR A 73 -14.39 15.76 -10.84
C TYR A 73 -15.07 16.79 -9.93
N GLU A 74 -15.31 18.01 -10.43
CA GLU A 74 -16.06 19.05 -9.71
C GLU A 74 -17.52 18.63 -9.55
N SER A 75 -18.14 18.22 -10.67
CA SER A 75 -19.55 17.83 -10.70
C SER A 75 -19.88 16.61 -9.84
N ILE A 76 -18.93 15.67 -9.69
CA ILE A 76 -19.13 14.41 -8.94
C ILE A 76 -18.35 14.36 -7.63
N GLY A 77 -17.63 15.42 -7.27
CA GLY A 77 -16.63 15.40 -6.19
C GLY A 77 -17.21 14.97 -4.85
N ASN A 78 -18.43 15.42 -4.55
CA ASN A 78 -19.13 15.04 -3.32
C ASN A 78 -19.54 13.54 -3.29
N THR A 79 -19.83 12.95 -4.46
CA THR A 79 -20.12 11.51 -4.55
C THR A 79 -18.84 10.68 -4.46
N ILE A 80 -17.77 11.16 -5.10
CA ILE A 80 -16.46 10.49 -5.09
C ILE A 80 -15.81 10.51 -3.71
N SER A 81 -15.92 11.59 -2.94
CA SER A 81 -15.35 11.67 -1.58
C SER A 81 -15.91 10.59 -0.65
N HIS A 82 -17.16 10.18 -0.86
CA HIS A 82 -17.77 9.06 -0.15
C HIS A 82 -17.37 7.68 -0.72
N LEU A 83 -17.12 7.57 -2.03
CA LEU A 83 -16.77 6.30 -2.71
C LEU A 83 -15.30 5.91 -2.57
N GLU A 84 -14.34 6.86 -2.58
CA GLU A 84 -12.91 6.55 -2.39
C GLU A 84 -12.65 5.78 -1.09
N MET A 85 -13.55 5.95 -0.14
CA MET A 85 -13.46 5.50 1.24
C MET A 85 -14.15 4.16 1.52
N ILE A 86 -14.88 3.59 0.55
CA ILE A 86 -15.57 2.30 0.68
C ILE A 86 -14.86 1.29 -0.21
N LYS A 87 -13.99 0.44 0.36
CA LYS A 87 -13.24 -0.55 -0.44
C LYS A 87 -13.58 -1.99 -0.09
N ILE A 88 -13.80 -2.73 -1.18
CA ILE A 88 -14.66 -3.91 -1.37
C ILE A 88 -13.95 -5.24 -1.04
N TRP A 89 -14.78 -6.23 -0.69
CA TRP A 89 -14.47 -7.53 -0.11
C TRP A 89 -14.15 -8.67 -1.10
N SER A 90 -13.37 -9.66 -0.64
CA SER A 90 -13.39 -11.04 -1.14
C SER A 90 -13.02 -12.03 -0.04
N ARG A 91 -13.40 -13.32 -0.17
CA ARG A 91 -13.40 -14.39 0.86
C ARG A 91 -12.08 -14.53 1.62
N VAL A 92 -12.17 -14.73 2.93
CA VAL A 92 -11.06 -14.45 3.86
C VAL A 92 -10.87 -15.56 4.91
N THR A 93 -9.62 -15.82 5.28
CA THR A 93 -9.22 -16.52 6.51
C THR A 93 -9.43 -15.62 7.76
N TYR A 94 -9.59 -16.17 8.96
CA TYR A 94 -9.92 -15.40 10.17
C TYR A 94 -9.02 -14.18 10.45
N LEU A 95 -7.71 -14.27 10.17
CA LEU A 95 -6.76 -13.16 10.36
C LEU A 95 -6.99 -12.02 9.36
N CYS A 96 -7.10 -12.34 8.08
CA CYS A 96 -7.38 -11.32 7.08
C CYS A 96 -8.79 -10.72 7.33
N PHE A 97 -9.76 -11.49 7.84
CA PHE A 97 -11.10 -10.99 8.16
C PHE A 97 -11.06 -9.96 9.30
N ALA A 98 -10.29 -10.23 10.35
CA ALA A 98 -10.05 -9.29 11.44
C ALA A 98 -9.37 -8.00 10.94
N MET A 99 -8.40 -8.11 10.04
CA MET A 99 -7.77 -6.93 9.42
C MET A 99 -8.78 -6.10 8.62
N TRP A 100 -9.65 -6.74 7.84
CA TRP A 100 -10.72 -6.04 7.12
C TRP A 100 -11.72 -5.37 8.05
N LEU A 101 -12.15 -6.03 9.13
CA LEU A 101 -13.02 -5.41 10.13
C LEU A 101 -12.36 -4.19 10.78
N MET A 102 -11.07 -4.26 11.07
CA MET A 102 -10.32 -3.12 11.61
C MET A 102 -10.28 -1.97 10.60
N THR A 103 -9.99 -2.26 9.32
CA THR A 103 -10.02 -1.26 8.25
C THR A 103 -11.39 -0.60 8.14
N ILE A 104 -12.47 -1.37 8.25
CA ILE A 104 -13.84 -0.85 8.21
C ILE A 104 -14.13 0.02 9.42
N GLY A 105 -13.75 -0.43 10.62
CA GLY A 105 -13.92 0.33 11.85
C GLY A 105 -13.24 1.70 11.77
N ILE A 106 -12.01 1.75 11.25
CA ILE A 106 -11.26 2.99 11.03
C ILE A 106 -11.92 3.85 9.93
N SER A 107 -12.65 3.23 9.00
CA SER A 107 -13.35 3.88 7.89
C SER A 107 -14.76 4.36 8.25
N ILE A 108 -15.30 4.04 9.42
CA ILE A 108 -16.65 4.50 9.85
C ILE A 108 -16.82 6.02 9.78
N PRO A 109 -15.85 6.85 10.22
CA PRO A 109 -15.96 8.30 10.13
C PRO A 109 -16.24 8.82 8.71
N LEU A 110 -15.89 8.05 7.67
CA LEU A 110 -16.04 8.39 6.25
C LEU A 110 -17.48 8.28 5.74
N MET A 111 -18.26 7.46 6.44
CA MET A 111 -19.64 7.17 6.09
C MET A 111 -20.62 8.09 6.83
N LEU A 112 -20.12 8.92 7.75
CA LEU A 112 -20.95 9.87 8.47
C LEU A 112 -21.31 11.05 7.56
N PRO A 113 -22.56 11.53 7.60
CA PRO A 113 -22.95 12.74 6.88
C PRO A 113 -22.09 13.92 7.33
N ASP A 114 -21.75 14.81 6.39
CA ASP A 114 -20.94 16.02 6.61
C ASP A 114 -19.53 15.76 7.17
N SER A 115 -19.00 14.53 7.00
CA SER A 115 -17.65 14.18 7.44
C SER A 115 -16.55 14.51 6.44
N THR A 116 -16.90 14.62 5.16
CA THR A 116 -15.97 14.87 4.04
C THR A 116 -16.41 16.07 3.22
N ALA A 117 -15.46 16.69 2.53
CA ALA A 117 -15.70 17.79 1.61
C ALA A 117 -14.73 17.74 0.43
N SER A 118 -15.08 18.45 -0.64
CA SER A 118 -14.17 18.79 -1.72
C SER A 118 -14.03 20.31 -1.80
N PHE A 119 -12.84 20.78 -2.16
CA PHE A 119 -12.62 22.20 -2.44
C PHE A 119 -11.65 22.38 -3.61
N THR A 120 -11.82 23.49 -4.32
CA THR A 120 -10.97 23.87 -5.44
C THR A 120 -9.65 24.45 -4.93
N THR A 121 -8.55 24.00 -5.49
CA THR A 121 -7.19 24.43 -5.16
C THR A 121 -6.34 24.56 -6.43
N LEU A 122 -5.12 25.06 -6.30
CA LEU A 122 -4.15 25.03 -7.39
C LEU A 122 -3.32 23.74 -7.31
N SER A 123 -3.23 23.05 -8.44
CA SER A 123 -2.35 21.90 -8.62
C SER A 123 -0.87 22.29 -8.57
N LEU A 124 0.00 21.29 -8.63
CA LEU A 124 1.45 21.47 -8.75
C LEU A 124 1.90 22.20 -10.03
N PHE A 125 1.01 22.33 -11.01
CA PHE A 125 1.24 23.01 -12.28
C PHE A 125 0.53 24.36 -12.36
N ASP A 126 0.05 24.88 -11.23
CA ASP A 126 -0.72 26.13 -11.13
C ASP A 126 -2.03 26.12 -11.95
N ILE A 127 -2.61 24.93 -12.16
CA ILE A 127 -3.90 24.70 -12.84
C ILE A 127 -4.97 24.38 -11.78
N PRO A 128 -6.24 24.81 -11.93
CA PRO A 128 -7.33 24.42 -11.04
C PRO A 128 -7.44 22.90 -10.84
N ALA A 129 -7.56 22.47 -9.59
CA ALA A 129 -7.63 21.08 -9.17
C ALA A 129 -8.58 20.91 -7.98
N ILE A 130 -8.91 19.66 -7.67
CA ILE A 130 -9.85 19.32 -6.60
C ILE A 130 -9.14 18.52 -5.54
N GLN A 131 -9.30 18.97 -4.30
CA GLN A 131 -8.81 18.27 -3.13
C GLN A 131 -9.97 17.74 -2.30
N TYR A 132 -9.92 16.45 -1.99
CA TYR A 132 -10.81 15.81 -1.03
C TYR A 132 -10.24 15.92 0.37
N THR A 133 -11.06 16.29 1.35
CA THR A 133 -10.66 16.42 2.75
C THR A 133 -11.76 15.99 3.69
N PHE A 134 -11.41 15.92 4.97
CA PHE A 134 -12.35 15.78 6.07
C PHE A 134 -12.77 17.15 6.60
N GLN A 135 -14.01 17.26 7.05
CA GLN A 135 -14.52 18.47 7.69
C GLN A 135 -14.27 18.48 9.20
N GLY A 136 -13.87 19.65 9.71
CA GLY A 136 -13.79 19.93 11.15
C GLY A 136 -12.99 18.89 11.94
N ASN A 137 -13.57 18.41 13.03
CA ASN A 137 -12.92 17.46 13.95
C ASN A 137 -12.72 16.06 13.34
N TYR A 138 -13.42 15.71 12.26
CA TYR A 138 -13.22 14.43 11.58
C TYR A 138 -11.83 14.30 10.96
N TYR A 139 -11.24 15.42 10.52
CA TYR A 139 -9.87 15.43 10.02
C TYR A 139 -8.87 15.00 11.10
N GLN A 140 -8.95 15.61 12.27
CA GLN A 140 -8.06 15.29 13.38
C GLN A 140 -8.31 13.87 13.89
N LEU A 141 -9.57 13.47 14.03
CA LEU A 141 -9.93 12.14 14.49
C LEU A 141 -9.41 11.06 13.54
N TYR A 142 -9.65 11.20 12.24
CA TYR A 142 -9.22 10.22 11.24
C TYR A 142 -7.69 10.20 11.11
N ALA A 143 -7.04 11.36 11.05
CA ALA A 143 -5.59 11.45 10.94
C ALA A 143 -4.90 10.84 12.17
N VAL A 144 -5.37 11.13 13.39
CA VAL A 144 -4.77 10.62 14.63
C VAL A 144 -5.02 9.13 14.78
N ILE A 145 -6.28 8.67 14.65
CA ILE A 145 -6.63 7.24 14.79
C ILE A 145 -5.92 6.42 13.71
N GLY A 146 -6.03 6.82 12.45
CA GLY A 146 -5.41 6.13 11.32
C GLY A 146 -3.89 6.03 11.48
N SER A 147 -3.23 7.14 11.82
CA SER A 147 -1.77 7.16 12.02
C SER A 147 -1.35 6.32 13.23
N PHE A 148 -2.11 6.33 14.32
CA PHE A 148 -1.85 5.51 15.50
C PHE A 148 -1.91 4.02 15.19
N PHE A 149 -3.00 3.55 14.57
CA PHE A 149 -3.15 2.13 14.19
C PHE A 149 -2.09 1.71 13.18
N ALA A 150 -1.79 2.55 12.18
CA ALA A 150 -0.71 2.30 11.22
C ALA A 150 0.65 2.16 11.92
N ALA A 151 0.97 3.06 12.85
CA ALA A 151 2.21 3.00 13.62
C ALA A 151 2.31 1.72 14.47
N VAL A 152 1.23 1.32 15.14
CA VAL A 152 1.20 0.09 15.94
C VAL A 152 1.42 -1.15 15.07
N ILE A 153 0.73 -1.26 13.93
CA ILE A 153 0.91 -2.36 12.99
C ILE A 153 2.35 -2.39 12.48
N GLU A 154 2.92 -1.23 12.15
CA GLU A 154 4.28 -1.15 11.65
C GLU A 154 5.33 -1.56 12.70
N LEU A 155 5.14 -1.18 13.96
CA LEU A 155 5.99 -1.62 15.07
C LEU A 155 5.96 -3.15 15.23
N PHE A 156 4.79 -3.77 15.13
CA PHE A 156 4.69 -5.23 15.13
C PHE A 156 5.41 -5.85 13.94
N THR A 157 5.25 -5.28 12.74
CA THR A 157 5.93 -5.76 11.53
C THR A 157 7.44 -5.68 11.66
N ILE A 158 7.98 -4.56 12.16
CA ILE A 158 9.41 -4.38 12.44
C ILE A 158 9.88 -5.43 13.46
N PHE A 159 9.14 -5.61 14.56
CA PHE A 159 9.47 -6.61 15.59
C PHE A 159 9.51 -8.02 15.01
N PHE A 160 8.51 -8.43 14.22
CA PHE A 160 8.50 -9.74 13.58
C PHE A 160 9.64 -9.90 12.56
N CYS A 161 9.94 -8.86 11.78
CA CYS A 161 11.07 -8.87 10.85
C CYS A 161 12.40 -9.06 11.58
N ILE A 162 12.64 -8.32 12.67
CA ILE A 162 13.85 -8.46 13.50
C ILE A 162 13.91 -9.85 14.12
N ALA A 163 12.81 -10.35 14.69
CA ALA A 163 12.75 -11.68 15.29
C ALA A 163 13.05 -12.80 14.27
N MET A 164 12.51 -12.66 13.05
CA MET A 164 12.80 -13.58 11.97
C MET A 164 14.28 -13.50 11.56
N ILE A 165 14.83 -12.31 11.33
CA ILE A 165 16.26 -12.11 10.99
C ILE A 165 17.17 -12.64 12.10
N ALA A 166 16.84 -12.46 13.37
CA ALA A 166 17.61 -13.03 14.48
C ALA A 166 17.62 -14.57 14.43
N LYS A 167 16.49 -15.19 14.05
CA LYS A 167 16.41 -16.63 13.81
C LYS A 167 17.11 -17.10 12.53
N PHE A 168 17.41 -16.22 11.56
CA PHE A 168 18.14 -16.62 10.33
C PHE A 168 19.48 -17.28 10.63
N ASN A 169 20.19 -16.83 11.67
CA ASN A 169 21.48 -17.42 12.05
C ASN A 169 21.34 -18.89 12.47
N ASN A 170 20.21 -19.24 13.09
CA ASN A 170 19.90 -20.63 13.45
C ASN A 170 19.48 -21.44 12.23
N PHE A 171 18.68 -20.86 11.33
CA PHE A 171 18.33 -21.49 10.06
C PHE A 171 19.56 -21.76 9.17
N LYS A 172 20.54 -20.85 9.12
CA LYS A 172 21.80 -21.01 8.37
C LYS A 172 22.64 -22.17 8.90
N LYS A 173 22.62 -22.43 10.21
CA LYS A 173 23.26 -23.60 10.83
C LYS A 173 22.55 -24.90 10.41
N ILE A 174 21.22 -24.91 10.44
CA ILE A 174 20.40 -26.07 10.02
C ILE A 174 20.58 -26.38 8.52
N THR A 175 20.81 -25.35 7.70
CA THR A 175 21.04 -25.49 6.24
C THR A 175 22.33 -26.25 5.90
N LYS A 176 23.26 -26.42 6.86
CA LYS A 176 24.47 -27.23 6.69
C LYS A 176 24.23 -28.74 6.86
N THR A 177 23.03 -29.16 7.27
CA THR A 177 22.69 -30.59 7.30
C THR A 177 22.45 -31.12 5.88
N ASN A 178 22.85 -32.38 5.62
CA ASN A 178 22.78 -33.01 4.29
C ASN A 178 21.35 -33.33 3.81
N ALA A 179 20.31 -33.01 4.60
CA ALA A 179 18.93 -33.25 4.23
C ALA A 179 18.45 -32.21 3.20
N SER A 180 18.29 -32.65 1.95
CA SER A 180 17.95 -31.78 0.82
C SER A 180 16.61 -31.02 1.00
N ASP A 181 15.64 -31.63 1.69
CA ASP A 181 14.33 -31.04 1.96
C ASP A 181 14.38 -29.92 3.01
N VAL A 182 15.19 -30.10 4.06
CA VAL A 182 15.42 -29.08 5.09
C VAL A 182 16.07 -27.84 4.48
N ARG A 183 17.00 -28.03 3.53
CA ARG A 183 17.64 -26.93 2.81
C ARG A 183 16.67 -26.19 1.89
N LYS A 184 15.76 -26.88 1.21
CA LYS A 184 14.72 -26.26 0.37
C LYS A 184 13.73 -25.46 1.21
N MET A 185 13.23 -26.05 2.29
CA MET A 185 12.32 -25.38 3.23
C MET A 185 12.95 -24.11 3.82
N THR A 186 14.20 -24.21 4.28
CA THR A 186 14.92 -23.07 4.86
C THR A 186 15.12 -21.93 3.85
N LYS A 187 15.49 -22.26 2.60
CA LYS A 187 15.59 -21.26 1.52
C LYS A 187 14.24 -20.59 1.22
N GLY A 188 13.15 -21.37 1.26
CA GLY A 188 11.79 -20.85 1.10
C GLY A 188 11.42 -19.81 2.17
N VAL A 189 11.64 -20.15 3.44
CA VAL A 189 11.39 -19.25 4.59
C VAL A 189 12.25 -18.00 4.54
N VAL A 190 13.53 -18.13 4.18
CA VAL A 190 14.44 -16.99 4.02
C VAL A 190 13.93 -16.04 2.93
N ARG A 191 13.56 -16.60 1.79
CA ARG A 191 13.08 -15.85 0.62
C ARG A 191 11.76 -15.13 0.90
N THR A 192 10.79 -15.79 1.55
CA THR A 192 9.52 -15.15 1.93
C THR A 192 9.73 -14.06 2.97
N THR A 193 10.65 -14.24 3.92
CA THR A 193 11.00 -13.22 4.91
C THR A 193 11.62 -11.99 4.24
N VAL A 194 12.61 -12.19 3.36
CA VAL A 194 13.24 -11.07 2.63
C VAL A 194 12.19 -10.34 1.78
N ALA A 195 11.31 -11.07 1.10
CA ALA A 195 10.22 -10.45 0.34
C ALA A 195 9.27 -9.65 1.23
N ALA A 196 8.92 -10.15 2.42
CA ALA A 196 8.09 -9.43 3.38
C ALA A 196 8.77 -8.13 3.85
N VAL A 197 10.06 -8.19 4.21
CA VAL A 197 10.86 -7.03 4.62
C VAL A 197 10.91 -5.98 3.50
N LEU A 198 11.26 -6.38 2.28
CA LEU A 198 11.34 -5.48 1.13
C LEU A 198 9.99 -4.85 0.78
N THR A 199 8.90 -5.59 0.97
CA THR A 199 7.54 -5.07 0.77
C THR A 199 7.17 -4.05 1.86
N SER A 200 7.62 -4.26 3.10
CA SER A 200 7.37 -3.36 4.24
C SER A 200 8.21 -2.08 4.21
N MET A 201 9.29 -2.03 3.42
CA MET A 201 10.17 -0.86 3.36
C MET A 201 9.44 0.42 2.95
N GLY A 202 8.40 0.32 2.11
CA GLY A 202 7.56 1.46 1.75
C GLY A 202 6.94 2.11 2.99
N SER A 203 6.34 1.29 3.87
CA SER A 203 5.79 1.75 5.14
C SER A 203 6.86 2.30 6.10
N TRP A 204 8.07 1.73 6.14
CA TRP A 204 9.14 2.24 7.00
C TRP A 204 9.61 3.62 6.58
N ILE A 205 9.75 3.84 5.28
CA ILE A 205 10.09 5.15 4.72
C ILE A 205 9.00 6.16 5.11
N ILE A 206 7.73 5.78 5.05
CA ILE A 206 6.61 6.62 5.45
C ILE A 206 6.70 6.99 6.93
N VAL A 207 6.94 6.02 7.83
CA VAL A 207 7.04 6.28 9.27
C VAL A 207 8.21 7.20 9.61
N VAL A 208 9.41 6.91 9.08
CA VAL A 208 10.60 7.75 9.30
C VAL A 208 10.35 9.16 8.81
N PHE A 209 9.74 9.30 7.63
CA PHE A 209 9.43 10.59 7.06
C PHE A 209 8.37 11.35 7.88
N PHE A 210 7.32 10.67 8.36
CA PHE A 210 6.32 11.26 9.26
C PHE A 210 6.96 11.81 10.53
N VAL A 211 7.84 11.05 11.18
CA VAL A 211 8.57 11.48 12.37
C VAL A 211 9.38 12.75 12.08
N LEU A 212 10.06 12.81 10.93
CA LEU A 212 10.84 13.98 10.52
C LEU A 212 9.96 15.21 10.26
N VAL A 213 8.84 15.04 9.54
CA VAL A 213 7.89 16.12 9.24
C VAL A 213 7.26 16.68 10.51
N PHE A 214 6.79 15.82 11.41
CA PHE A 214 6.19 16.27 12.67
C PHE A 214 7.22 16.90 13.61
N SER A 215 8.44 16.36 13.68
CA SER A 215 9.52 16.95 14.48
C SER A 215 9.91 18.33 13.96
N TYR A 216 9.94 18.53 12.64
CA TYR A 216 10.16 19.83 12.03
C TYR A 216 9.02 20.81 12.32
N ALA A 217 7.77 20.38 12.15
CA ALA A 217 6.61 21.22 12.43
C ALA A 217 6.54 21.63 13.91
N TYR A 218 6.83 20.71 14.82
CA TYR A 218 6.89 20.97 16.25
C TYR A 218 8.03 21.95 16.61
N SER A 219 9.21 21.79 16.01
CA SER A 219 10.37 22.64 16.32
C SER A 219 10.31 24.03 15.68
N THR A 220 9.66 24.19 14.53
CA THR A 220 9.67 25.45 13.76
C THR A 220 8.32 26.16 13.70
N GLY A 221 7.23 25.49 14.09
CA GLY A 221 5.86 25.96 13.88
C GLY A 221 5.42 25.99 12.43
N LYS A 222 6.21 25.45 11.49
CA LYS A 222 5.96 25.50 10.04
C LYS A 222 5.75 24.09 9.47
N ALA A 223 4.79 23.95 8.56
CA ALA A 223 4.64 22.71 7.80
C ALA A 223 5.79 22.56 6.80
N LEU A 224 6.45 21.40 6.80
CA LEU A 224 7.56 21.10 5.89
C LEU A 224 7.07 20.89 4.44
N PHE A 225 5.87 20.34 4.29
CA PHE A 225 5.23 20.07 3.00
C PHE A 225 3.75 20.45 3.04
N ASP A 226 3.23 20.78 1.87
CA ASP A 226 1.78 20.83 1.66
C ASP A 226 1.20 19.41 1.61
N SER A 227 -0.01 19.24 2.12
CA SER A 227 -0.79 18.00 2.16
C SER A 227 -0.87 17.29 0.80
N LEU A 228 -1.03 18.05 -0.29
CA LEU A 228 -1.07 17.53 -1.66
C LEU A 228 0.27 16.92 -2.10
N LYS A 229 1.38 17.58 -1.75
CA LYS A 229 2.74 17.13 -2.06
C LYS A 229 3.08 15.85 -1.29
N PHE A 230 2.54 15.70 -0.08
CA PHE A 230 2.75 14.53 0.77
C PHE A 230 2.10 13.26 0.19
N SER A 231 0.80 13.35 -0.15
CA SER A 231 0.03 12.19 -0.66
C SER A 231 0.63 11.63 -1.96
N ALA A 232 1.00 12.52 -2.88
CA ALA A 232 1.52 12.14 -4.20
C ALA A 232 2.87 11.41 -4.16
N ILE A 233 3.76 11.77 -3.23
CA ILE A 233 5.11 11.18 -3.14
C ILE A 233 5.06 9.79 -2.50
N PHE A 234 4.29 9.62 -1.43
CA PHE A 234 4.41 8.45 -0.57
C PHE A 234 3.31 7.41 -0.77
N GLY A 235 2.12 7.81 -1.21
CA GLY A 235 1.02 6.88 -1.50
C GLY A 235 1.36 5.89 -2.60
N ALA A 236 2.15 6.33 -3.59
CA ALA A 236 2.49 5.49 -4.73
C ALA A 236 3.67 4.53 -4.48
N ILE A 237 4.70 4.94 -3.75
CA ILE A 237 5.88 4.09 -3.46
C ILE A 237 5.48 2.80 -2.73
N ASN A 238 4.61 2.89 -1.72
CA ASN A 238 4.26 1.72 -0.90
C ASN A 238 3.49 0.65 -1.70
N ASN A 239 2.61 1.09 -2.60
CA ASN A 239 1.77 0.19 -3.39
C ASN A 239 2.53 -0.44 -4.57
N VAL A 240 3.55 0.24 -5.08
CA VAL A 240 4.39 -0.25 -6.16
C VAL A 240 5.31 -1.39 -5.70
N LEU A 241 5.88 -1.35 -4.49
CA LEU A 241 6.90 -2.32 -4.09
C LEU A 241 6.42 -3.78 -4.09
N THR A 242 5.22 -4.07 -3.60
CA THR A 242 4.71 -5.44 -3.45
C THR A 242 4.78 -6.28 -4.74
N PRO A 243 4.18 -5.87 -5.88
CA PRO A 243 4.21 -6.68 -7.09
C PRO A 243 5.63 -6.86 -7.67
N TRP A 244 6.48 -5.83 -7.59
CA TRP A 244 7.86 -5.91 -8.06
C TRP A 244 8.70 -6.84 -7.19
N VAL A 245 8.57 -6.72 -5.88
CA VAL A 245 9.25 -7.62 -4.93
C VAL A 245 8.82 -9.07 -5.17
N LEU A 246 7.55 -9.35 -5.45
CA LEU A 246 7.10 -10.71 -5.77
C LEU A 246 7.68 -11.25 -7.08
N LEU A 247 7.77 -10.41 -8.11
CA LEU A 247 8.39 -10.79 -9.38
C LEU A 247 9.85 -11.18 -9.20
N PHE A 248 10.63 -10.34 -8.52
CA PHE A 248 12.05 -10.62 -8.28
C PHE A 248 12.25 -11.76 -7.29
N SER A 249 11.42 -11.80 -6.25
CA SER A 249 11.55 -12.73 -5.16
C SER A 249 10.88 -14.06 -5.43
N PHE A 250 10.16 -14.32 -6.54
CA PHE A 250 9.57 -15.64 -6.83
C PHE A 250 9.58 -15.98 -8.34
N PRO A 251 10.61 -16.68 -8.86
CA PRO A 251 10.74 -17.12 -10.24
C PRO A 251 9.53 -17.87 -10.77
N ASN A 252 8.91 -18.74 -9.97
CA ASN A 252 7.70 -19.46 -10.40
C ASN A 252 6.54 -18.50 -10.71
N VAL A 253 6.41 -17.43 -9.92
CA VAL A 253 5.43 -16.36 -10.15
C VAL A 253 5.86 -15.56 -11.37
N SER A 254 7.11 -15.12 -11.43
CA SER A 254 7.66 -14.34 -12.55
C SER A 254 7.55 -15.04 -13.90
N GLU A 255 7.94 -16.32 -13.99
CA GLU A 255 7.81 -17.12 -15.21
C GLU A 255 6.36 -17.28 -15.64
N THR A 256 5.44 -17.52 -14.70
CA THR A 256 4.02 -17.65 -15.00
C THR A 256 3.43 -16.31 -15.42
N LEU A 257 3.91 -15.23 -14.81
CA LEU A 257 3.48 -13.86 -15.12
C LEU A 257 4.05 -13.40 -16.46
N LEU A 258 5.27 -13.74 -16.84
CA LEU A 258 5.91 -13.26 -18.07
C LEU A 258 5.67 -14.16 -19.28
N LYS A 259 5.30 -15.43 -19.09
CA LYS A 259 4.88 -16.32 -20.20
C LYS A 259 3.70 -15.68 -20.94
N LYS A 260 3.93 -15.28 -22.20
CA LYS A 260 2.86 -15.04 -23.16
C LYS A 260 2.24 -16.41 -23.45
N LYS A 261 0.93 -16.54 -23.19
CA LYS A 261 0.15 -17.61 -23.80
C LYS A 261 -0.15 -17.23 -25.25
#